data_AF-A0A3P8CWI4-F1
#
_entry.id   AF-A0A3P8CWI4-F1
#
_cell.length_a   1.000
_cell.length_b   1.000
_cell.length_c   1.000
_cell.angle_alpha   90.00
_cell.angle_beta   90.00
_cell.angle_gamma   90.00
#
_symmetry.space_group_name_H-M   'P 1'
#
loop_
_entity.id
_entity.type
_entity.pdbx_description
1 polymer ?
#
loop_
_entity_poly.entity_id
_entity_poly.type
_entity_poly.pdbx_seq_one_letter_code
_entity_poly.pdbx_strand_id
1 'polypeptide(L)'
;MTRSNPDEEKKSAFFLNAAGKNAYKLIKNLAYPSLPVSVPYDDLKSLLLQHVKPTNFEASERAKFHSMVRNPNQGIPEFILDLLTQAAKCDFGDLLDMQLKDRLIAGINNTVLQNELLKLSNPTFKDVRAYCEQYQDIRAATSSMPSTIGSTAMFNSLKTKSTKAHA
;
A
#
# COMPACT_ATOMS: atom_id res chain seq x y z
N MET A 1 6.72 -28.42 35.79
CA MET A 1 5.65 -27.47 36.09
C MET A 1 6.22 -26.06 35.99
N THR A 2 6.09 -25.42 34.84
CA THR A 2 6.51 -24.02 34.65
C THR A 2 5.49 -23.12 35.32
N ARG A 3 5.88 -22.54 36.46
CA ARG A 3 5.10 -21.53 37.19
C ARG A 3 4.88 -20.35 36.24
N SER A 4 3.62 -20.02 35.96
CA SER A 4 3.28 -18.89 35.09
C SER A 4 3.79 -17.58 35.69
N ASN A 5 4.37 -16.72 34.85
CA ASN A 5 4.87 -15.41 35.24
C ASN A 5 3.66 -14.46 35.43
N PRO A 6 3.42 -13.89 36.62
CA PRO A 6 2.23 -13.06 36.90
C PRO A 6 2.06 -11.88 35.94
N ASP A 7 3.16 -11.35 35.39
CA ASP A 7 3.10 -10.22 34.48
C ASP A 7 2.69 -10.63 33.04
N GLU A 8 3.01 -11.86 32.64
CA GLU A 8 2.55 -12.43 31.35
C GLU A 8 1.06 -12.80 31.39
N GLU A 9 0.56 -13.29 32.53
CA GLU A 9 -0.88 -13.54 32.70
C GLU A 9 -1.69 -12.24 32.64
N LYS A 10 -1.20 -11.15 33.26
CA LYS A 10 -1.85 -9.83 33.17
C LYS A 10 -1.90 -9.32 31.74
N LYS A 11 -0.80 -9.45 30.98
CA LYS A 11 -0.71 -9.04 29.57
C LYS A 11 -1.69 -9.83 28.71
N SER A 12 -1.78 -11.13 28.92
CA SER A 12 -2.70 -12.03 28.22
C SER A 12 -4.17 -11.72 28.57
N ALA A 13 -4.48 -11.52 29.85
CA ALA A 13 -5.80 -11.10 30.31
C ALA A 13 -6.23 -9.77 29.69
N PHE A 14 -5.32 -8.78 29.64
CA PHE A 14 -5.60 -7.48 29.02
C PHE A 14 -5.89 -7.63 27.52
N PHE A 15 -5.07 -8.40 26.80
CA PHE A 15 -5.29 -8.67 25.39
C PHE A 15 -6.65 -9.34 25.13
N LEU A 16 -7.01 -10.36 25.92
CA LEU A 16 -8.28 -11.06 25.80
C LEU A 16 -9.49 -10.15 26.07
N ASN A 17 -9.39 -9.25 27.04
CA ASN A 17 -10.44 -8.26 27.31
C ASN A 17 -10.57 -7.23 26.17
N ALA A 18 -9.45 -6.81 25.59
CA ALA A 18 -9.44 -5.85 24.48
C ALA A 18 -9.87 -6.45 23.13
N ALA A 19 -9.70 -7.76 22.92
CA ALA A 19 -9.95 -8.43 21.64
C ALA A 19 -11.44 -8.40 21.21
N GLY A 20 -12.36 -8.21 22.15
CA GLY A 20 -13.80 -8.23 21.89
C GLY A 20 -14.35 -9.63 21.65
N LYS A 21 -15.68 -9.74 21.56
CA LYS A 21 -16.41 -11.02 21.65
C LYS A 21 -16.02 -12.05 20.57
N ASN A 22 -15.89 -11.61 19.32
CA ASN A 22 -15.62 -12.52 18.19
C ASN A 22 -14.19 -13.06 18.23
N ALA A 23 -13.22 -12.18 18.44
CA ALA A 23 -11.82 -12.59 18.54
C ALA A 23 -11.58 -13.45 19.79
N TYR A 24 -12.18 -13.10 20.94
CA TYR A 24 -12.10 -13.94 22.14
C TYR A 24 -12.65 -15.35 21.91
N LYS A 25 -13.81 -15.49 21.24
CA LYS A 25 -14.39 -16.80 20.91
C LYS A 25 -13.45 -17.62 20.03
N LEU A 26 -12.83 -16.99 19.03
CA LEU A 26 -11.84 -17.64 18.18
C LEU A 26 -10.61 -18.07 18.98
N ILE A 27 -10.02 -17.16 19.75
CA ILE A 27 -8.85 -17.43 20.59
C ILE A 27 -9.14 -18.57 21.58
N LYS A 28 -10.31 -18.57 22.21
CA LYS A 28 -10.74 -19.65 23.12
C LYS A 28 -10.79 -21.00 22.43
N ASN A 29 -11.28 -21.06 21.18
CA ASN A 29 -11.30 -22.29 20.41
C ASN A 29 -9.89 -22.73 20.00
N LEU A 30 -9.03 -21.78 19.59
CA LEU A 30 -7.65 -22.06 19.16
C LEU A 30 -6.74 -22.50 20.33
N ALA A 31 -6.99 -21.99 21.54
CA ALA A 31 -6.20 -22.30 22.73
C ALA A 31 -6.59 -23.63 23.42
N TYR A 32 -7.69 -24.26 23.01
CA TYR A 32 -8.16 -25.51 23.62
C TYR A 32 -7.10 -26.62 23.52
N PRO A 33 -6.80 -27.37 24.60
CA PRO A 33 -7.53 -27.47 25.87
C PRO A 33 -7.08 -26.48 26.97
N SER A 34 -6.10 -25.62 26.70
CA SER A 34 -5.60 -24.65 27.66
C SER A 34 -6.59 -23.52 27.91
N LEU A 35 -6.53 -22.93 29.12
CA LEU A 35 -7.30 -21.73 29.42
C LEU A 35 -6.65 -20.54 28.69
N PRO A 36 -7.38 -19.70 27.94
CA PRO A 36 -6.76 -18.64 27.15
C PRO A 36 -5.88 -17.69 27.97
N VAL A 37 -6.26 -17.40 29.22
CA VAL A 37 -5.47 -16.51 30.10
C VAL A 37 -4.16 -17.13 30.58
N SER A 38 -4.03 -18.46 30.55
CA SER A 38 -2.79 -19.16 30.92
C SER A 38 -1.84 -19.35 29.73
N VAL A 39 -2.27 -19.01 28.51
CA VAL A 39 -1.43 -19.04 27.32
C VAL A 39 -0.69 -17.70 27.22
N PRO A 40 0.64 -17.69 27.03
CA PRO A 40 1.41 -16.46 26.89
C PRO A 40 0.88 -15.55 25.77
N TYR A 41 1.03 -14.25 25.96
CA TYR A 41 0.53 -13.25 25.00
C TYR A 41 1.05 -13.48 23.57
N ASP A 42 2.35 -13.78 23.43
CA ASP A 42 2.95 -13.96 22.10
C ASP A 42 2.44 -15.23 21.41
N ASP A 43 2.08 -16.26 22.18
CA ASP A 43 1.47 -17.49 21.65
C ASP A 43 0.01 -17.25 21.25
N LEU A 44 -0.77 -16.51 22.06
CA LEU A 44 -2.13 -16.09 21.73
C LEU A 44 -2.17 -15.28 20.43
N LYS A 45 -1.24 -14.33 20.31
CA LYS A 45 -1.07 -13.51 19.10
C LYS A 45 -0.71 -14.38 17.90
N SER A 46 0.20 -15.33 18.07
CA SER A 46 0.63 -16.23 17.00
C SER A 46 -0.49 -17.15 16.53
N LEU A 47 -1.25 -17.75 17.45
CA LEU A 47 -2.44 -18.56 17.13
C LEU A 47 -3.46 -17.76 16.32
N LEU A 48 -3.76 -16.54 16.76
CA LEU A 48 -4.70 -15.67 16.07
C LEU A 48 -4.19 -15.33 14.66
N LEU A 49 -2.93 -14.91 14.54
CA LEU A 49 -2.32 -14.55 13.26
C LEU A 49 -2.27 -15.73 12.28
N GLN A 50 -1.89 -16.93 12.74
CA GLN A 50 -1.88 -18.14 11.92
C GLN A 50 -3.28 -18.51 11.40
N HIS A 51 -4.33 -18.24 12.18
CA HIS A 51 -5.68 -18.52 11.74
C HIS A 51 -6.22 -17.46 10.76
N VAL A 52 -5.96 -16.18 11.03
CA VAL A 52 -6.50 -15.09 10.21
C VAL A 52 -5.69 -14.82 8.93
N LYS A 53 -4.41 -15.20 8.91
CA LYS A 53 -3.56 -15.12 7.72
C LYS A 53 -3.46 -16.50 7.06
N PRO A 54 -4.13 -16.75 5.93
CA PRO A 54 -3.94 -17.99 5.18
C PRO A 54 -2.48 -18.16 4.74
N THR A 55 -2.05 -19.40 4.49
CA THR A 55 -0.66 -19.79 4.16
C THR A 55 -0.02 -19.00 3.02
N ASN A 56 -0.81 -18.38 2.15
CA ASN A 56 -0.35 -17.57 1.00
C ASN A 56 -0.91 -16.13 1.02
N PHE A 57 -1.15 -15.56 2.20
CA PHE A 57 -1.73 -14.21 2.32
C PHE A 57 -0.94 -13.16 1.53
N GLU A 58 0.38 -13.07 1.74
CA GLU A 58 1.23 -12.11 1.02
C GLU A 58 1.21 -12.33 -0.49
N ALA A 59 1.33 -13.58 -0.94
CA ALA A 59 1.28 -13.90 -2.36
C ALA A 59 -0.07 -13.51 -2.99
N SER A 60 -1.18 -13.71 -2.26
CA SER A 60 -2.53 -13.29 -2.69
C SER A 60 -2.65 -11.77 -2.78
N GLU A 61 -2.16 -11.04 -1.77
CA GLU A 61 -2.21 -9.57 -1.77
C GLU A 61 -1.29 -8.96 -2.83
N ARG A 62 -0.13 -9.57 -3.09
CA ARG A 62 0.78 -9.20 -4.19
C ARG A 62 0.16 -9.48 -5.55
N ALA A 63 -0.53 -10.62 -5.72
CA ALA A 63 -1.24 -10.91 -6.96
C ALA A 63 -2.32 -9.85 -7.26
N LYS A 64 -3.09 -9.46 -6.24
CA LYS A 64 -4.06 -8.35 -6.35
C LYS A 64 -3.37 -7.05 -6.72
N PHE A 65 -2.27 -6.69 -6.04
CA PHE A 65 -1.49 -5.49 -6.32
C PHE A 65 -1.02 -5.47 -7.78
N HIS A 66 -0.43 -6.57 -8.26
CA HIS A 66 0.09 -6.67 -9.61
C HIS A 66 -0.99 -6.68 -10.69
N SER A 67 -2.24 -7.02 -10.36
CA SER A 67 -3.37 -6.91 -11.29
C SER A 67 -4.01 -5.52 -11.32
N MET A 68 -3.60 -4.58 -10.47
CA MET A 68 -4.24 -3.26 -10.38
C MET A 68 -3.99 -2.43 -11.65
N VAL A 69 -5.08 -1.94 -12.22
CA VAL A 69 -5.12 -0.99 -13.33
C VAL A 69 -6.15 0.08 -12.97
N ARG A 70 -5.85 1.34 -13.26
CA ARG A 70 -6.75 2.47 -12.99
C ARG A 70 -8.05 2.25 -13.77
N ASN A 71 -9.19 2.37 -13.10
CA ASN A 71 -10.48 2.36 -13.78
C ASN A 71 -10.63 3.62 -14.66
N PRO A 72 -11.34 3.56 -15.81
CA PRO A 72 -11.52 4.73 -16.69
C PRO A 72 -12.08 5.97 -15.98
N ASN A 73 -12.97 5.75 -15.01
CA ASN A 73 -13.66 6.81 -14.26
C ASN A 73 -12.98 7.18 -12.94
N GLN A 74 -11.89 6.49 -12.57
CA GLN A 74 -11.19 6.69 -11.30
C GLN A 74 -10.15 7.79 -11.44
N GLY A 75 -10.08 8.73 -10.48
CA GLY A 75 -9.04 9.75 -10.45
C GLY A 75 -7.64 9.15 -10.26
N ILE A 76 -6.59 9.78 -10.81
CA ILE A 76 -5.22 9.32 -10.51
C ILE A 76 -4.88 9.35 -9.00
N PRO A 77 -5.30 10.35 -8.19
CA PRO A 77 -5.00 10.37 -6.77
C PRO A 77 -5.71 9.24 -6.02
N GLU A 78 -6.93 8.91 -6.44
CA GLU A 78 -7.70 7.78 -5.93
C GLU A 78 -7.00 6.45 -6.25
N PHE A 79 -6.50 6.30 -7.48
CA PHE A 79 -5.74 5.11 -7.88
C PHE A 79 -4.42 4.98 -7.10
N ILE A 80 -3.71 6.08 -6.86
CA ILE A 80 -2.50 6.09 -6.03
C ILE A 80 -2.82 5.67 -4.60
N LEU A 81 -3.93 6.15 -4.03
CA LEU A 81 -4.39 5.76 -2.70
C LEU A 81 -4.71 4.25 -2.64
N ASP A 82 -5.38 3.72 -3.65
CA ASP A 82 -5.67 2.28 -3.75
C ASP A 82 -4.37 1.46 -3.79
N LEU A 83 -3.39 1.88 -4.59
CA LEU A 83 -2.07 1.22 -4.67
C LEU A 83 -1.36 1.21 -3.33
N LEU A 84 -1.33 2.34 -2.62
CA LEU A 84 -0.73 2.45 -1.29
C LEU A 84 -1.44 1.55 -0.28
N THR A 85 -2.78 1.53 -0.32
CA THR A 85 -3.61 0.72 0.57
C THR A 85 -3.38 -0.77 0.34
N GLN A 86 -3.22 -1.19 -0.93
CA GLN A 86 -2.95 -2.58 -1.26
C GLN A 86 -1.50 -2.98 -0.95
N ALA A 87 -0.53 -2.11 -1.23
CA ALA A 87 0.89 -2.35 -0.94
C ALA A 87 1.16 -2.55 0.56
N ALA A 88 0.41 -1.88 1.43
CA ALA A 88 0.51 -2.05 2.89
C ALA A 88 0.23 -3.50 3.36
N LYS A 89 -0.42 -4.32 2.53
CA LYS A 89 -0.73 -5.73 2.82
C LYS A 89 0.25 -6.72 2.17
N CYS A 90 1.13 -6.24 1.29
CA CYS A 90 1.97 -7.07 0.43
C CYS A 90 3.33 -7.42 1.03
N ASP A 91 3.73 -6.76 2.12
CA ASP A 91 5.05 -6.91 2.75
C ASP A 91 6.21 -6.88 1.74
N PHE A 92 6.33 -5.77 1.00
CA PHE A 92 7.38 -5.64 -0.03
C PHE A 92 8.78 -5.35 0.55
N GLY A 93 8.88 -5.03 1.83
CA GLY A 93 10.15 -4.63 2.47
C GLY A 93 10.85 -3.51 1.70
N ASP A 94 12.14 -3.68 1.46
CA ASP A 94 13.00 -2.71 0.76
C ASP A 94 12.61 -2.48 -0.71
N LEU A 95 11.78 -3.35 -1.29
CA LEU A 95 11.30 -3.22 -2.67
C LEU A 95 10.07 -2.31 -2.80
N LEU A 96 9.52 -1.78 -1.70
CA LEU A 96 8.26 -1.04 -1.71
C LEU A 96 8.24 0.14 -2.72
N ASP A 97 9.30 0.95 -2.77
CA ASP A 97 9.39 2.08 -3.69
C ASP A 97 9.37 1.63 -5.15
N MET A 98 10.18 0.60 -5.48
CA MET A 98 10.22 -0.01 -6.82
C MET A 98 8.85 -0.55 -7.23
N GLN A 99 8.19 -1.30 -6.34
CA GLN A 99 6.92 -1.94 -6.62
C GLN A 99 5.79 -0.92 -6.86
N LEU A 100 5.71 0.12 -6.01
CA LEU A 100 4.75 1.21 -6.17
C LEU A 100 4.98 1.99 -7.46
N LYS A 101 6.25 2.32 -7.76
CA LYS A 101 6.64 3.02 -8.99
C LYS A 101 6.23 2.22 -10.22
N ASP A 102 6.66 0.98 -10.32
CA ASP A 102 6.43 0.15 -11.51
C ASP A 102 4.93 -0.10 -11.72
N ARG A 103 4.20 -0.38 -10.64
CA ARG A 103 2.75 -0.61 -10.73
C ARG A 103 1.97 0.65 -11.05
N LEU A 104 2.38 1.82 -10.54
CA LEU A 104 1.77 3.11 -10.90
C LEU A 104 1.95 3.39 -12.40
N ILE A 105 3.16 3.27 -12.94
CA ILE A 105 3.43 3.50 -14.38
C ILE A 105 2.61 2.53 -15.23
N ALA A 106 2.66 1.24 -14.92
CA ALA A 106 1.99 0.21 -15.70
C ALA A 106 0.45 0.22 -15.52
N GLY A 107 -0.05 0.72 -14.39
CA GLY A 107 -1.49 0.77 -14.06
C GLY A 107 -2.22 2.01 -14.59
N ILE A 108 -1.50 3.04 -15.06
CA ILE A 108 -2.09 4.22 -15.68
C ILE A 108 -2.63 3.87 -17.07
N ASN A 109 -3.93 4.05 -17.26
CA ASN A 109 -4.65 3.85 -18.54
C ASN A 109 -4.62 5.10 -19.46
N ASN A 110 -3.63 5.98 -19.32
CA ASN A 110 -3.37 7.11 -20.22
C ASN A 110 -2.01 6.89 -20.89
N THR A 111 -2.03 6.51 -22.17
CA THR A 111 -0.85 6.14 -22.94
C THR A 111 0.13 7.31 -23.12
N VAL A 112 -0.36 8.55 -23.22
CA VAL A 112 0.50 9.74 -23.33
C VAL A 112 1.28 9.94 -22.04
N LEU A 113 0.59 9.95 -20.90
CA LEU A 113 1.22 10.09 -19.58
C LEU A 113 2.18 8.92 -19.31
N GLN A 114 1.77 7.68 -19.57
CA GLN A 114 2.63 6.51 -19.38
C GLN A 114 3.92 6.61 -20.20
N ASN A 115 3.84 7.02 -21.46
CA ASN A 115 5.02 7.21 -22.31
C ASN A 115 5.93 8.35 -21.85
N GLU A 116 5.40 9.38 -21.18
CA GLU A 116 6.21 10.43 -20.58
C GLU A 116 6.92 9.93 -19.32
N LEU A 117 6.24 9.18 -18.47
CA LEU A 117 6.82 8.58 -17.26
C LEU A 117 7.96 7.61 -17.60
N LEU A 118 7.82 6.83 -18.67
CA LEU A 118 8.86 5.89 -19.15
C LEU A 118 10.13 6.58 -19.68
N LYS A 119 10.10 7.90 -19.92
CA LYS A 119 11.27 8.69 -20.35
C LYS A 119 12.04 9.30 -19.17
N LEU A 120 11.51 9.19 -17.95
CA LEU A 120 12.20 9.67 -16.76
C LEU A 120 13.40 8.77 -16.45
N SER A 121 14.54 9.38 -16.13
CA SER A 121 15.75 8.64 -15.77
C SER A 121 15.74 8.27 -14.30
N ASN A 122 15.63 6.98 -13.99
CA ASN A 122 15.65 6.42 -12.63
C ASN A 122 14.74 7.15 -11.62
N PRO A 123 13.45 7.37 -11.92
CA PRO A 123 12.56 8.05 -10.98
C PRO A 123 12.29 7.17 -9.75
N THR A 124 12.09 7.80 -8.59
CA THR A 124 11.49 7.16 -7.41
C THR A 124 9.97 7.12 -7.53
N PHE A 125 9.28 6.39 -6.66
CA PHE A 125 7.81 6.47 -6.59
C PHE A 125 7.32 7.90 -6.35
N LYS A 126 8.02 8.67 -5.51
CA LYS A 126 7.69 10.07 -5.21
C LYS A 126 7.75 10.94 -6.47
N ASP A 127 8.75 10.74 -7.33
CA ASP A 127 8.90 11.49 -8.58
C ASP A 127 7.76 11.18 -9.56
N VAL A 128 7.44 9.90 -9.73
CA VAL A 128 6.32 9.46 -10.60
C VAL A 128 4.99 10.00 -10.09
N ARG A 129 4.75 9.93 -8.77
CA ARG A 129 3.54 10.47 -8.14
C ARG A 129 3.40 11.98 -8.40
N ALA A 130 4.44 12.75 -8.15
CA ALA A 130 4.42 14.20 -8.35
C ALA A 130 4.17 14.56 -9.83
N TYR A 131 4.75 13.81 -10.77
CA TYR A 131 4.51 14.00 -12.20
C TYR A 131 3.04 13.74 -12.57
N CYS A 132 2.48 12.65 -12.04
CA CYS A 132 1.07 12.27 -12.25
C CYS A 132 0.09 13.33 -11.73
N GLU A 133 0.32 13.86 -10.53
CA GLU A 133 -0.51 14.92 -9.93
C GLU A 133 -0.46 16.20 -10.80
N GLN A 134 0.73 16.63 -11.20
CA GLN A 134 0.91 17.81 -12.06
C GLN A 134 0.26 17.66 -13.45
N TYR A 135 0.33 16.46 -14.04
CA TYR A 135 -0.29 16.19 -15.34
C TYR A 135 -1.81 16.40 -15.29
N GLN A 136 -2.47 16.07 -14.18
CA GLN A 136 -3.91 16.30 -14.03
C GLN A 136 -4.24 17.78 -13.94
N ASP A 137 -3.47 18.56 -13.18
CA ASP A 137 -3.69 20.00 -13.01
C ASP A 137 -3.63 20.74 -14.35
N ILE A 138 -2.61 20.42 -15.17
CA ILE A 138 -2.45 20.99 -16.50
C ILE A 138 -3.64 20.64 -17.40
N ARG A 139 -4.09 19.38 -17.38
CA ARG A 139 -5.20 18.94 -18.23
C ARG A 139 -6.53 19.53 -17.80
N ALA A 140 -6.79 19.64 -16.49
CA ALA A 140 -7.95 20.31 -15.93
C ALA A 140 -7.99 21.78 -16.37
N ALA A 141 -6.86 22.50 -16.26
CA ALA A 141 -6.72 23.89 -16.70
C ALA A 141 -6.83 24.07 -18.23
N THR A 142 -6.39 23.09 -19.02
CA THR A 142 -6.49 23.15 -20.49
C THR A 142 -7.91 22.84 -20.97
N SER A 143 -8.63 21.94 -20.28
CA SER A 143 -10.03 21.62 -20.61
C SER A 143 -11.01 22.76 -20.35
N SER A 144 -10.65 23.74 -19.51
CA SER A 144 -11.45 24.92 -19.22
C SER A 144 -11.13 26.13 -20.11
N MET A 145 -10.09 26.06 -20.96
CA MET A 145 -9.68 27.15 -21.85
C MET A 145 -10.08 26.87 -23.32
N PRO A 146 -10.64 27.85 -24.06
CA PRO A 146 -10.89 27.70 -25.49
C PRO A 146 -9.58 27.47 -26.23
N SER A 147 -9.57 26.52 -27.17
CA SER A 147 -8.37 26.05 -27.86
C SER A 147 -7.65 27.17 -28.62
N THR A 148 -6.51 27.63 -28.10
CA THR A 148 -5.52 28.38 -28.88
C THR A 148 -4.10 28.06 -28.39
N ILE A 149 -3.45 27.16 -29.14
CA ILE A 149 -2.00 27.06 -29.42
C ILE A 149 -1.06 26.69 -28.25
N GLY A 150 -0.46 25.49 -28.35
CA GLY A 150 0.94 25.27 -27.96
C GLY A 150 1.25 24.37 -26.74
N SER A 151 0.65 23.18 -26.62
CA SER A 151 0.91 22.22 -25.52
C SER A 151 2.38 21.81 -25.33
N THR A 152 3.27 22.02 -26.30
CA THR A 152 4.65 21.53 -26.25
C THR A 152 5.56 22.33 -25.29
N ALA A 153 5.23 23.58 -24.98
CA ALA A 153 6.10 24.45 -24.17
C ALA A 153 6.06 24.12 -22.66
N MET A 154 4.92 23.66 -22.13
CA MET A 154 4.80 23.39 -20.68
C MET A 154 5.56 22.14 -20.23
N PHE A 155 5.65 21.11 -21.08
CA PHE A 155 6.35 19.87 -20.74
C PHE A 155 7.88 20.01 -20.69
N ASN A 156 8.45 20.93 -21.48
CA ASN A 156 9.91 21.15 -21.48
C ASN A 156 10.43 21.79 -20.17
N SER A 157 9.59 22.54 -19.45
CA SER A 157 9.95 23.12 -18.14
C SER A 157 9.99 22.11 -16.99
N LEU A 158 9.47 20.89 -17.18
CA LEU A 158 9.52 19.82 -16.17
C LEU A 158 10.87 19.07 -16.19
N LYS A 159 11.50 18.93 -17.36
CA LYS A 159 12.82 18.30 -17.52
C LYS A 159 13.94 19.05 -16.80
N THR A 160 13.81 20.37 -16.64
CA THR A 160 14.85 21.24 -16.05
C THR A 160 14.82 21.28 -14.51
N LYS A 161 13.73 20.85 -13.87
CA LYS A 161 13.63 20.82 -12.39
C LYS A 161 14.15 19.53 -11.76
N SER A 162 14.01 18.38 -12.44
CA SER A 162 14.50 17.08 -11.92
C SER A 162 16.03 16.93 -12.03
N THR A 163 16.68 17.60 -12.98
CA THR A 163 18.13 17.53 -13.19
C THR A 163 18.97 18.32 -12.18
N LYS A 164 18.37 19.11 -11.26
CA LYS A 164 19.11 19.94 -10.29
C LYS A 164 19.26 19.34 -8.89
N ALA A 165 18.81 18.11 -8.64
CA ALA A 165 18.88 17.50 -7.31
C ALA A 165 20.09 16.59 -7.05
N HIS A 166 20.99 16.41 -8.03
CA HIS A 166 22.24 15.68 -7.83
C HIS A 166 23.42 16.44 -8.45
N ALA A 167 23.97 17.35 -7.65
CA ALA A 167 25.35 17.81 -7.71
C ALA A 167 25.88 17.85 -6.27
#